data_AF-A0A843JBT3-F1
#
_entry.id   AF-A0A843JBT3-F1
#
_cell.length_a   1.000
_cell.length_b   1.000
_cell.length_c   1.000
_cell.angle_alpha   90.00
_cell.angle_beta   90.00
_cell.angle_gamma   90.00
#
_symmetry.space_group_name_H-M   'P 1'
#
loop_
_entity.id
_entity.type
_entity.pdbx_description
1 polymer ?
#
loop_
_entity_poly.entity_id
_entity_poly.type
_entity_poly.pdbx_seq_one_letter_code
_entity_poly.pdbx_strand_id
1 'polypeptide(L)'
;MLFYEINRAHIIHYVRDPTNQSNSVYQEFYDRVKEIIEEQSPRPVDIVEHNEKVTDFSTMLRTVLDIIQSEHAESSSTGEQCEIYVNISSGGSEYAAAAAIASMMVPGTIPFSVGTKEYTVDAEGIRQNYFVGGKPVGLTKTTYDPRQLPSYSIQIPEERLVRGLRVLDERNSKKLSVTSGKMIAALKEENIWYRDTENGDPNRKSSQRQTEAVYYQRDFIGKWLSNGWVEKDDLNSRYVLTNEGRNIIATFYTG
;
A
#
# COMPACT_ATOMS: atom_id res chain seq x y z
N MET A 1 -31.70 -2.70 -4.74
CA MET A 1 -30.25 -2.67 -5.00
C MET A 1 -29.86 -1.21 -5.01
N LEU A 2 -29.09 -0.74 -4.04
CA LEU A 2 -28.58 0.64 -4.05
C LEU A 2 -27.38 0.63 -5.01
N PHE A 3 -27.62 1.01 -6.27
CA PHE A 3 -26.52 1.58 -7.04
C PHE A 3 -26.28 2.94 -6.40
N TYR A 4 -25.20 3.05 -5.62
CA TYR A 4 -24.65 4.36 -5.31
C TYR A 4 -24.49 5.08 -6.66
N GLU A 5 -24.89 6.35 -6.75
CA GLU A 5 -24.77 7.14 -7.97
C GLU A 5 -23.28 7.40 -8.28
N ILE A 6 -22.55 6.34 -8.62
CA ILE A 6 -21.11 6.37 -8.82
C ILE A 6 -20.79 6.92 -10.19
N ASN A 7 -19.74 7.74 -10.23
CA ASN A 7 -19.22 8.30 -11.48
C ASN A 7 -18.04 7.50 -12.00
N ARG A 8 -17.32 6.79 -11.11
CA ARG A 8 -16.14 6.00 -11.40
C ARG A 8 -16.13 4.71 -10.57
N ALA A 9 -15.68 3.62 -11.18
CA ALA A 9 -15.54 2.31 -10.54
C ALA A 9 -14.13 1.76 -10.79
N HIS A 10 -13.39 1.49 -9.70
CA HIS A 10 -12.09 0.83 -9.78
C HIS A 10 -12.28 -0.66 -9.53
N ILE A 11 -11.89 -1.49 -10.49
CA ILE A 11 -12.02 -2.94 -10.40
C ILE A 11 -10.63 -3.55 -10.40
N ILE A 12 -10.27 -4.20 -9.29
CA ILE A 12 -9.00 -4.90 -9.12
C ILE A 12 -9.21 -6.38 -9.39
N HIS A 13 -8.46 -6.94 -10.34
CA HIS A 13 -8.48 -8.36 -10.66
C HIS A 13 -7.07 -8.86 -10.97
N TYR A 14 -6.90 -10.16 -11.17
CA TYR A 14 -5.60 -10.74 -11.49
C TYR A 14 -5.68 -11.77 -12.61
N VAL A 15 -5.03 -11.45 -13.72
CA VAL A 15 -4.82 -12.36 -14.85
C VAL A 15 -3.31 -12.52 -15.06
N ARG A 16 -2.77 -13.68 -14.65
CA ARG A 16 -1.33 -13.97 -14.67
C ARG A 16 -0.72 -13.97 -16.08
N ASP A 17 -1.47 -14.48 -17.05
CA ASP A 17 -1.11 -14.49 -18.46
C ASP A 17 -2.38 -14.27 -19.29
N PRO A 18 -2.56 -13.08 -19.89
CA PRO A 18 -3.73 -12.74 -20.70
C PRO A 18 -3.85 -13.57 -21.98
N THR A 19 -2.78 -14.23 -22.41
CA THR A 19 -2.74 -15.01 -23.66
C THR A 19 -3.14 -16.47 -23.46
N ASN A 20 -3.28 -16.92 -22.21
CA ASN A 20 -3.60 -18.31 -21.87
C ASN A 20 -5.11 -18.49 -21.61
N GLN A 21 -5.76 -19.35 -22.39
CA GLN A 21 -7.20 -19.65 -22.28
C GLN A 21 -7.64 -20.12 -20.89
N SER A 22 -6.79 -20.77 -20.09
CA SER A 22 -7.19 -21.19 -18.73
C SER A 22 -7.35 -20.02 -17.75
N ASN A 23 -6.77 -18.86 -18.07
CA ASN A 23 -6.94 -17.64 -17.29
C ASN A 23 -8.15 -16.81 -17.75
N SER A 24 -8.91 -17.27 -18.77
CA SER A 24 -10.09 -16.56 -19.29
C SER A 24 -11.17 -16.39 -18.24
N VAL A 25 -11.29 -17.31 -17.28
CA VAL A 25 -12.39 -17.31 -16.31
C VAL A 25 -12.37 -16.05 -15.42
N TYR A 26 -11.20 -15.60 -14.98
CA TYR A 26 -11.10 -14.36 -14.18
C TYR A 26 -11.39 -13.12 -15.02
N GLN A 27 -11.01 -13.15 -16.30
CA GLN A 27 -11.37 -12.10 -17.26
C GLN A 27 -12.88 -12.09 -17.52
N GLU A 28 -13.52 -13.25 -17.67
CA GLU A 28 -14.98 -13.39 -17.83
C GLU A 28 -15.73 -12.82 -16.62
N PHE A 29 -15.24 -13.04 -15.40
CA PHE A 29 -15.81 -12.41 -14.21
C PHE A 29 -15.69 -10.89 -14.25
N TYR A 30 -14.51 -10.36 -14.62
CA TYR A 30 -14.32 -8.93 -14.76
C TYR A 30 -15.24 -8.34 -15.83
N ASP A 31 -15.27 -8.93 -17.03
CA ASP A 31 -16.10 -8.47 -18.15
C ASP A 31 -17.59 -8.48 -17.76
N ARG A 32 -18.04 -9.52 -17.04
CA ARG A 32 -19.42 -9.60 -16.55
C ARG A 32 -19.72 -8.55 -15.48
N VAL A 33 -18.81 -8.29 -14.56
CA VAL A 33 -18.98 -7.22 -13.55
C VAL A 33 -19.05 -5.85 -14.23
N LYS A 34 -18.18 -5.61 -15.21
CA LYS A 34 -18.19 -4.40 -16.04
C LYS A 34 -19.53 -4.22 -16.74
N GLU A 35 -20.01 -5.24 -17.45
CA GLU A 35 -21.31 -5.24 -18.12
C GLU A 35 -22.45 -4.91 -17.13
N ILE A 36 -22.47 -5.55 -15.96
CA ILE A 36 -23.49 -5.27 -14.93
C ILE A 36 -23.46 -3.82 -14.46
N ILE A 37 -22.28 -3.24 -14.27
CA ILE A 37 -22.13 -1.84 -13.85
C ILE A 37 -22.65 -0.90 -14.95
N GLU A 38 -22.26 -1.14 -16.20
CA GLU A 38 -22.68 -0.35 -17.36
C GLU A 38 -24.20 -0.44 -17.60
N GLU A 39 -24.80 -1.63 -17.44
CA GLU A 39 -26.23 -1.85 -17.65
C GLU A 39 -27.12 -1.28 -16.53
N GLN A 40 -26.66 -1.38 -15.28
CA GLN A 40 -27.51 -1.10 -14.11
C GLN A 40 -27.23 0.24 -13.45
N SER A 41 -26.13 0.90 -13.78
CA SER A 41 -25.86 2.25 -13.27
C SER A 41 -26.83 3.27 -13.86
N PRO A 42 -27.40 4.18 -13.04
CA PRO A 42 -28.27 5.24 -13.54
C PRO A 42 -27.51 6.31 -14.34
N ARG A 43 -26.17 6.29 -14.35
CA ARG A 43 -25.31 7.26 -15.02
C ARG A 43 -24.13 6.54 -15.71
N PRO A 44 -23.52 7.14 -16.74
CA PRO A 44 -22.26 6.66 -17.28
C PRO A 44 -21.21 6.55 -16.18
N VAL A 45 -20.57 5.38 -16.09
CA VAL A 45 -19.52 5.09 -15.11
C VAL A 45 -18.20 4.96 -15.83
N ASP A 46 -17.19 5.69 -15.38
CA ASP A 46 -15.80 5.49 -15.80
C ASP A 46 -15.23 4.25 -15.09
N ILE A 47 -14.88 3.21 -15.85
CA ILE A 47 -14.41 1.94 -15.28
C ILE A 47 -12.89 1.86 -15.46
N VAL A 48 -12.18 1.84 -14.34
CA VAL A 48 -10.72 1.76 -14.29
C VAL A 48 -10.30 0.36 -13.86
N GLU A 49 -9.58 -0.32 -14.75
CA GLU A 49 -9.08 -1.68 -14.55
C GLU A 49 -7.71 -1.68 -13.87
N HIS A 50 -7.55 -2.52 -12.84
CA HIS A 50 -6.28 -2.74 -12.16
C HIS A 50 -5.95 -4.24 -12.18
N ASN A 51 -5.06 -4.67 -13.07
CA ASN A 51 -4.57 -6.05 -13.11
C ASN A 51 -3.40 -6.24 -12.14
N GLU A 52 -3.72 -6.52 -10.88
CA GLU A 52 -2.77 -6.57 -9.78
C GLU A 52 -2.86 -7.91 -9.04
N LYS A 53 -1.75 -8.34 -8.45
CA LYS A 53 -1.69 -9.65 -7.79
C LYS A 53 -2.52 -9.66 -6.49
N VAL A 54 -3.81 -10.02 -6.60
CA VAL A 54 -4.79 -10.02 -5.49
C VAL A 54 -4.46 -10.96 -4.32
N THR A 55 -3.51 -11.86 -4.52
CA THR A 55 -3.01 -12.79 -3.48
C THR A 55 -1.80 -12.25 -2.71
N ASP A 56 -1.35 -11.03 -3.01
CA ASP A 56 -0.27 -10.36 -2.32
C ASP A 56 -0.79 -9.16 -1.52
N PHE A 57 -0.71 -9.24 -0.19
CA PHE A 57 -1.22 -8.21 0.71
C PHE A 57 -0.55 -6.85 0.48
N SER A 58 0.78 -6.81 0.30
CA SER A 58 1.53 -5.57 0.14
C SER A 58 1.17 -4.87 -1.17
N THR A 59 1.00 -5.63 -2.26
CA THR A 59 0.48 -5.11 -3.52
C THR A 59 -0.94 -4.57 -3.34
N MET A 60 -1.86 -5.32 -2.72
CA MET A 60 -3.24 -4.85 -2.52
C MET A 60 -3.32 -3.60 -1.66
N LEU A 61 -2.54 -3.51 -0.58
CA LEU A 61 -2.53 -2.33 0.28
C LEU A 61 -2.07 -1.09 -0.49
N ARG A 62 -0.97 -1.22 -1.26
CA ARG A 62 -0.48 -0.14 -2.11
C ARG A 62 -1.51 0.26 -3.17
N THR A 63 -2.02 -0.71 -3.95
CA THR A 63 -2.99 -0.44 -5.02
C THR A 63 -4.24 0.27 -4.50
N VAL A 64 -4.84 -0.23 -3.41
CA VAL A 64 -6.05 0.39 -2.86
C VAL A 64 -5.75 1.78 -2.27
N LEU A 65 -4.62 1.95 -1.58
CA LEU A 65 -4.22 3.25 -1.05
C LEU A 65 -3.96 4.27 -2.17
N ASP A 66 -3.25 3.87 -3.22
CA ASP A 66 -2.93 4.71 -4.38
C ASP A 66 -4.21 5.15 -5.11
N ILE A 67 -5.18 4.24 -5.28
CA ILE A 67 -6.51 4.56 -5.84
C ILE A 67 -7.18 5.63 -4.98
N ILE A 68 -7.32 5.38 -3.67
CA ILE A 68 -8.01 6.30 -2.75
C ILE A 68 -7.34 7.68 -2.75
N GLN A 69 -6.00 7.73 -2.68
CA GLN A 69 -5.25 8.97 -2.66
C GLN A 69 -5.34 9.73 -3.99
N SER A 70 -5.32 9.02 -5.12
CA SER A 70 -5.45 9.63 -6.46
C SER A 70 -6.82 10.26 -6.66
N GLU A 71 -7.90 9.55 -6.30
CA GLU A 71 -9.27 10.07 -6.37
C GLU A 71 -9.46 11.30 -5.47
N HIS A 72 -8.91 11.28 -4.25
CA HIS A 72 -8.93 12.44 -3.36
C HIS A 72 -8.14 13.64 -3.91
N ALA A 73 -6.97 13.39 -4.50
CA ALA A 73 -6.15 14.44 -5.09
C ALA A 73 -6.83 15.08 -6.31
N GLU A 74 -7.45 14.26 -7.16
CA GLU A 74 -8.23 14.72 -8.31
C GLU A 74 -9.42 15.58 -7.85
N SER A 75 -10.21 15.10 -6.89
CA SER A 75 -11.35 15.87 -6.36
C SER A 75 -10.95 17.19 -5.72
N SER A 76 -9.81 17.20 -5.00
CA SER A 76 -9.27 18.41 -4.39
C SER A 76 -8.84 19.44 -5.44
N SER A 77 -8.36 18.97 -6.60
CA SER A 77 -7.94 19.83 -7.72
C SER A 77 -9.12 20.41 -8.51
N THR A 78 -10.24 19.70 -8.61
CA THR A 78 -11.45 20.15 -9.29
C THR A 78 -12.39 20.94 -8.37
N GLY A 79 -12.18 20.88 -7.06
CA GLY A 79 -13.06 21.49 -6.05
C GLY A 79 -14.34 20.69 -5.80
N GLU A 80 -14.39 19.45 -6.29
CA GLU A 80 -15.53 18.54 -6.11
C GLU A 80 -15.36 17.68 -4.86
N GLN A 81 -16.47 17.40 -4.18
CA GLN A 81 -16.49 16.48 -3.06
C GLN A 81 -16.48 15.04 -3.58
N CYS A 82 -15.44 14.28 -3.26
CA CYS A 82 -15.35 12.86 -3.58
C CYS A 82 -15.72 12.00 -2.37
N GLU A 83 -16.73 11.14 -2.54
CA GLU A 83 -17.07 10.09 -1.58
C GLU A 83 -16.57 8.75 -2.11
N ILE A 84 -15.64 8.13 -1.40
CA ILE A 84 -15.03 6.87 -1.82
C ILE A 84 -15.62 5.72 -1.01
N TYR A 85 -16.27 4.79 -1.69
CA TYR A 85 -16.82 3.58 -1.10
C TYR A 85 -15.96 2.37 -1.46
N VAL A 86 -15.54 1.59 -0.47
CA VAL A 86 -14.65 0.43 -0.68
C VAL A 86 -15.36 -0.86 -0.26
N ASN A 87 -15.61 -1.76 -1.21
CA ASN A 87 -16.21 -3.06 -0.92
C ASN A 87 -15.16 -4.03 -0.36
N ILE A 88 -15.16 -4.27 0.95
CA ILE A 88 -14.20 -5.18 1.59
C ILE A 88 -14.58 -6.66 1.49
N SER A 89 -15.71 -7.00 0.86
CA SER A 89 -16.26 -8.36 0.81
C SER A 89 -16.11 -9.10 -0.52
N SER A 90 -15.64 -8.42 -1.58
CA SER A 90 -15.66 -8.94 -2.95
C SER A 90 -14.36 -9.65 -3.40
N GLY A 91 -13.37 -9.81 -2.52
CA GLY A 91 -12.06 -10.37 -2.89
C GLY A 91 -11.52 -11.41 -1.91
N GLY A 92 -10.30 -11.88 -2.18
CA GLY A 92 -9.57 -12.77 -1.28
C GLY A 92 -9.24 -12.10 0.06
N SER A 93 -8.79 -12.90 1.02
CA SER A 93 -8.41 -12.45 2.37
C SER A 93 -7.43 -11.28 2.38
N GLU A 94 -6.44 -11.33 1.50
CA GLU A 94 -5.39 -10.32 1.35
C GLU A 94 -5.96 -8.99 0.88
N TYR A 95 -6.84 -9.02 -0.13
CA TYR A 95 -7.57 -7.83 -0.59
C TYR A 95 -8.47 -7.27 0.51
N ALA A 96 -9.28 -8.11 1.16
CA ALA A 96 -10.22 -7.66 2.19
C ALA A 96 -9.50 -6.96 3.36
N ALA A 97 -8.39 -7.54 3.82
CA ALA A 97 -7.56 -6.95 4.86
C ALA A 97 -6.91 -5.64 4.40
N ALA A 98 -6.31 -5.62 3.21
CA ALA A 98 -5.68 -4.43 2.64
C ALA A 98 -6.67 -3.28 2.43
N ALA A 99 -7.84 -3.58 1.87
CA ALA A 99 -8.90 -2.62 1.60
C ALA A 99 -9.43 -1.98 2.89
N ALA A 100 -9.70 -2.80 3.92
CA ALA A 100 -10.13 -2.29 5.21
C ALA A 100 -9.07 -1.38 5.86
N ILE A 101 -7.80 -1.78 5.82
CA ILE A 101 -6.67 -0.99 6.35
C ILE A 101 -6.52 0.33 5.59
N ALA A 102 -6.52 0.30 4.25
CA ALA A 102 -6.39 1.48 3.41
C ALA A 102 -7.54 2.47 3.65
N SER A 103 -8.79 1.98 3.78
CA SER A 103 -9.93 2.83 4.11
C SER A 103 -9.80 3.52 5.47
N MET A 104 -9.16 2.87 6.44
CA MET A 104 -8.88 3.48 7.76
C MET A 104 -7.73 4.50 7.71
N MET A 105 -6.86 4.44 6.70
CA MET A 105 -5.73 5.35 6.55
C MET A 105 -6.15 6.72 5.99
N VAL A 106 -7.20 6.79 5.15
CA VAL A 106 -7.59 8.02 4.46
C VAL A 106 -8.98 8.51 4.93
N PRO A 107 -9.04 9.65 5.63
CA PRO A 107 -10.31 10.22 6.10
C PRO A 107 -11.31 10.46 4.95
N GLY A 108 -12.57 10.14 5.17
CA GLY A 108 -13.62 10.28 4.16
C GLY A 108 -13.84 9.04 3.30
N THR A 109 -13.00 8.00 3.43
CA THR A 109 -13.23 6.70 2.80
C THR A 109 -14.21 5.87 3.62
N ILE A 110 -15.21 5.27 2.96
CA ILE A 110 -16.30 4.50 3.57
C ILE A 110 -16.13 3.02 3.18
N PRO A 111 -15.55 2.17 4.05
CA PRO A 111 -15.53 0.73 3.81
C PRO A 111 -16.93 0.15 4.03
N PHE A 112 -17.36 -0.75 3.14
CA PHE A 112 -18.63 -1.48 3.27
C PHE A 112 -18.45 -2.97 2.96
N SER A 113 -19.29 -3.80 3.56
CA SER A 113 -19.33 -5.24 3.34
C SER A 113 -20.75 -5.66 3.00
N VAL A 114 -20.89 -6.59 2.05
CA VAL A 114 -22.18 -7.16 1.66
C VAL A 114 -22.22 -8.62 2.11
N GLY A 115 -23.19 -8.95 2.96
CA GLY A 115 -23.39 -10.32 3.40
C GLY A 115 -24.00 -11.18 2.29
N THR A 116 -23.55 -12.44 2.18
CA THR A 116 -24.18 -13.42 1.31
C THR A 116 -25.57 -13.76 1.83
N LYS A 117 -26.61 -13.47 1.05
CA LYS A 117 -27.99 -13.83 1.39
C LYS A 117 -28.31 -15.28 1.05
N GLU A 118 -27.83 -15.73 -0.10
CA GLU A 118 -28.03 -17.08 -0.65
C GLU A 118 -26.73 -17.51 -1.34
N TYR A 119 -26.38 -18.80 -1.21
CA TYR A 119 -25.21 -19.37 -1.88
C TYR A 119 -25.57 -19.75 -3.32
N THR A 120 -24.63 -19.57 -4.24
CA THR A 120 -24.75 -19.96 -5.65
C THR A 120 -24.77 -21.48 -5.87
N VAL A 121 -24.47 -22.26 -4.83
CA VAL A 121 -24.41 -23.71 -4.88
C VAL A 121 -25.57 -24.29 -4.07
N ASP A 122 -26.34 -25.19 -4.69
CA ASP A 122 -27.43 -25.90 -4.02
C ASP A 122 -26.91 -26.93 -2.99
N ALA A 123 -27.83 -27.49 -2.20
CA ALA A 123 -27.50 -28.40 -1.10
C ALA A 123 -26.71 -29.65 -1.55
N GLU A 124 -26.94 -30.13 -2.78
CA GLU A 124 -26.23 -31.27 -3.36
C GLU A 124 -24.83 -30.86 -3.85
N GLY A 125 -24.72 -29.71 -4.50
CA GLY A 125 -23.46 -29.15 -4.98
C GLY A 125 -22.51 -28.74 -3.86
N ILE A 126 -23.00 -28.44 -2.65
CA ILE A 126 -22.14 -28.22 -1.46
C ILE A 126 -21.23 -29.43 -1.25
N ARG A 127 -21.80 -30.64 -1.32
CA ARG A 127 -21.02 -31.86 -1.05
C ARG A 127 -20.00 -32.16 -2.15
N GLN A 128 -20.26 -31.77 -3.39
CA GLN A 128 -19.29 -31.89 -4.47
C GLN A 128 -18.18 -30.85 -4.39
N ASN A 129 -18.51 -29.59 -4.08
CA ASN A 129 -17.57 -28.48 -4.19
C ASN A 129 -16.77 -28.23 -2.90
N TYR A 130 -17.31 -28.61 -1.75
CA TYR A 130 -16.72 -28.32 -0.44
C TYR A 130 -16.20 -29.56 0.28
N PHE A 131 -16.27 -30.75 -0.32
CA PHE A 131 -15.76 -31.98 0.28
C PHE A 131 -14.82 -32.73 -0.66
N VAL A 132 -13.71 -33.23 -0.13
CA VAL A 132 -12.78 -34.13 -0.84
C VAL A 132 -12.56 -35.36 0.03
N GLY A 133 -12.81 -36.55 -0.53
CA GLY A 133 -12.70 -37.81 0.22
C GLY A 133 -13.66 -37.89 1.43
N GLY A 134 -14.83 -37.26 1.34
CA GLY A 134 -15.83 -37.22 2.41
C GLY A 134 -15.52 -36.26 3.56
N LYS A 135 -14.41 -35.50 3.50
CA LYS A 135 -14.05 -34.48 4.50
C LYS A 135 -14.33 -33.08 3.96
N PRO A 136 -14.90 -32.17 4.77
CA PRO A 136 -15.09 -30.79 4.37
C PRO A 136 -13.74 -30.08 4.21
N VAL A 137 -13.53 -29.41 3.10
CA VAL A 137 -12.31 -28.66 2.76
C VAL A 137 -12.57 -27.18 2.46
N GLY A 138 -13.84 -26.75 2.37
CA GLY A 138 -14.14 -25.37 1.98
C GLY A 138 -13.92 -25.12 0.47
N LEU A 139 -13.90 -23.85 0.06
CA LEU A 139 -13.46 -23.46 -1.29
C LEU A 139 -11.93 -23.54 -1.46
N THR A 140 -11.19 -23.66 -0.36
CA THR A 140 -9.74 -23.62 -0.35
C THR A 140 -9.16 -25.03 -0.23
N LYS A 141 -8.72 -25.58 -1.36
CA LYS A 141 -8.18 -26.95 -1.43
C LYS A 141 -6.80 -27.11 -0.79
N THR A 142 -5.98 -26.04 -0.84
CA THR A 142 -4.63 -26.00 -0.28
C THR A 142 -4.35 -24.58 0.19
N THR A 143 -3.74 -24.42 1.36
CA THR A 143 -3.31 -23.13 1.89
C THR A 143 -1.78 -23.03 1.87
N TYR A 144 -1.25 -21.83 1.75
CA TYR A 144 0.13 -21.57 2.14
C TYR A 144 0.25 -21.63 3.68
N ASP A 145 1.48 -21.76 4.18
CA ASP A 145 1.74 -21.66 5.62
C ASP A 145 1.20 -20.31 6.16
N PRO A 146 0.59 -20.31 7.36
CA PRO A 146 0.12 -19.09 8.00
C PRO A 146 1.26 -18.07 8.10
N ARG A 147 1.01 -16.86 7.61
CA ARG A 147 1.90 -15.73 7.78
C ARG A 147 1.32 -14.82 8.84
N GLN A 148 2.15 -14.35 9.76
CA GLN A 148 1.73 -13.35 10.74
C GLN A 148 1.38 -12.07 9.98
N LEU A 149 0.12 -11.64 10.10
CA LEU A 149 -0.27 -10.30 9.69
C LEU A 149 0.41 -9.32 10.64
N PRO A 150 1.17 -8.34 10.13
CA PRO A 150 1.78 -7.36 11.00
C PRO A 150 0.69 -6.58 11.75
N SER A 151 0.88 -6.37 13.04
CA SER A 151 -0.06 -5.64 13.89
C SER A 151 0.31 -4.15 13.84
N TYR A 152 -0.58 -3.29 13.32
CA TYR A 152 -0.32 -1.86 13.17
C TYR A 152 -1.22 -1.02 14.09
N SER A 153 -0.61 -0.10 14.83
CA SER A 153 -1.24 1.19 15.13
C SER A 153 -1.05 2.05 13.88
N ILE A 154 -2.10 2.18 13.07
CA ILE A 154 -1.96 2.75 11.73
C ILE A 154 -1.95 4.28 11.84
N GLN A 155 -0.75 4.85 11.93
CA GLN A 155 -0.51 6.21 11.48
C GLN A 155 0.25 6.12 10.15
N ILE A 156 -0.20 6.89 9.16
CA ILE A 156 0.55 7.04 7.91
C ILE A 156 1.97 7.51 8.28
N PRO A 157 3.03 6.80 7.83
CA PRO A 157 4.39 7.17 8.18
C PRO A 157 4.74 8.55 7.61
N GLU A 158 5.42 9.39 8.39
CA GLU A 158 5.78 10.74 7.96
C GLU A 158 6.61 10.71 6.65
N GLU A 159 6.12 11.38 5.59
CA GLU A 159 6.72 11.38 4.24
C GLU A 159 8.23 11.60 4.25
N ARG A 160 8.68 12.59 5.03
CA ARG A 160 10.11 12.94 5.12
C ARG A 160 10.96 11.79 5.61
N LEU A 161 10.44 10.98 6.52
CA LEU A 161 11.15 9.82 7.03
C LEU A 161 11.21 8.71 5.99
N VAL A 162 10.13 8.47 5.24
CA VAL A 162 10.09 7.47 4.17
C VAL A 162 11.02 7.86 3.03
N ARG A 163 10.93 9.11 2.55
CA ARG A 163 11.81 9.62 1.49
C ARG A 163 13.28 9.64 1.93
N GLY A 164 13.56 10.05 3.17
CA GLY A 164 14.91 10.00 3.72
C GLY A 164 15.45 8.57 3.84
N LEU A 165 14.58 7.60 4.13
CA LEU A 165 14.93 6.18 4.19
C LEU A 165 15.27 5.64 2.79
N ARG A 166 14.58 6.10 1.74
CA ARG A 166 14.90 5.79 0.34
C ARG A 166 16.29 6.32 -0.06
N VAL A 167 16.65 7.52 0.37
CA VAL A 167 18.02 8.06 0.18
C VAL A 167 19.08 7.18 0.86
N LEU A 168 18.80 6.67 2.07
CA LEU A 168 19.70 5.75 2.74
C LEU A 168 19.85 4.44 1.95
N ASP A 169 18.74 3.87 1.48
CA ASP A 169 18.73 2.61 0.72
C ASP A 169 19.49 2.72 -0.60
N GLU A 170 19.28 3.80 -1.34
CA GLU A 170 19.97 4.07 -2.59
C GLU A 170 21.48 4.17 -2.37
N ARG A 171 21.91 4.91 -1.34
CA ARG A 171 23.33 5.06 -1.00
C ARG A 171 23.95 3.75 -0.56
N ASN A 172 23.25 2.95 0.25
CA ASN A 172 23.70 1.62 0.66
C ASN A 172 23.86 0.70 -0.56
N SER A 173 22.89 0.70 -1.47
CA SER A 173 22.91 -0.08 -2.72
C SER A 173 24.07 0.32 -3.63
N LYS A 174 24.36 1.62 -3.73
CA LYS A 174 25.50 2.18 -4.48
C LYS A 174 26.84 2.12 -3.72
N LYS A 175 26.89 1.53 -2.53
CA LYS A 175 28.07 1.48 -1.64
C LYS A 175 28.69 2.86 -1.36
N LEU A 176 27.87 3.91 -1.29
CA LEU A 176 28.29 5.26 -0.97
C LEU A 176 28.42 5.46 0.55
N SER A 177 29.22 6.46 0.96
CA SER A 177 29.38 6.80 2.38
C SER A 177 28.05 7.26 2.99
N VAL A 178 27.65 6.65 4.11
CA VAL A 178 26.42 6.97 4.88
C VAL A 178 26.73 7.72 6.20
N THR A 179 27.90 8.35 6.30
CA THR A 179 28.23 9.25 7.42
C THR A 179 27.24 10.42 7.50
N SER A 180 26.99 10.95 8.71
CA SER A 180 26.00 12.00 8.95
C SER A 180 26.13 13.17 7.98
N GLY A 181 27.35 13.69 7.77
CA GLY A 181 27.57 14.82 6.85
C GLY A 181 27.24 14.49 5.39
N LYS A 182 27.45 13.26 4.93
CA LYS A 182 27.10 12.83 3.57
C LYS A 182 25.61 12.55 3.40
N MET A 183 24.98 12.01 4.45
CA MET A 183 23.52 11.84 4.48
C MET A 183 22.80 13.19 4.49
N ILE A 184 23.23 14.13 5.34
CA ILE A 184 22.65 15.48 5.40
C ILE A 184 22.76 16.19 4.06
N ALA A 185 23.91 16.09 3.38
CA ALA A 185 24.08 16.65 2.04
C ALA A 185 23.08 16.06 1.04
N ALA A 186 22.94 14.73 1.00
CA ALA A 186 21.97 14.06 0.13
C ALA A 186 20.51 14.42 0.47
N LEU A 187 20.17 14.55 1.76
CA LEU A 187 18.85 14.99 2.19
C LEU A 187 18.54 16.45 1.81
N LYS A 188 19.55 17.33 1.78
CA LYS A 188 19.40 18.70 1.29
C LYS A 188 19.19 18.73 -0.23
N GLU A 189 19.96 17.94 -0.98
CA GLU A 189 19.83 17.79 -2.43
C GLU A 189 18.41 17.33 -2.83
N GLU A 190 17.81 16.44 -2.04
CA GLU A 190 16.44 15.93 -2.25
C GLU A 190 15.33 16.81 -1.64
N ASN A 191 15.65 17.99 -1.11
CA ASN A 191 14.72 18.91 -0.41
C ASN A 191 13.96 18.27 0.78
N ILE A 192 14.55 17.24 1.42
CA ILE A 192 13.98 16.56 2.59
C ILE A 192 14.43 17.23 3.90
N TRP A 193 15.66 17.79 3.90
CA TRP A 193 16.21 18.49 5.06
C TRP A 193 15.52 19.83 5.29
N TYR A 194 15.04 20.06 6.52
CA TYR A 194 14.20 21.22 6.86
C TYR A 194 14.69 22.06 8.03
N ARG A 195 15.81 21.67 8.64
CA ARG A 195 16.40 22.44 9.74
C ARG A 195 17.23 23.57 9.15
N ASP A 196 16.84 24.80 9.46
CA ASP A 196 17.65 25.97 9.17
C ASP A 196 18.82 26.04 10.14
N THR A 197 19.99 25.72 9.62
CA THR A 197 21.27 25.74 10.32
C THR A 197 22.25 26.71 9.66
N GLU A 198 21.84 27.40 8.59
CA GLU A 198 22.70 28.24 7.75
C GLU A 198 22.63 29.72 8.12
N ASN A 199 21.63 30.14 8.90
CA ASN A 199 21.47 31.52 9.38
C ASN A 199 22.41 31.94 10.54
N GLY A 200 23.61 31.36 10.61
CA GLY A 200 24.62 31.66 11.62
C GLY A 200 25.92 32.22 11.02
N ASP A 201 26.63 33.03 11.82
CA ASP A 201 27.95 33.61 11.52
C ASP A 201 28.86 32.63 10.73
N PRO A 202 29.37 33.03 9.54
CA PRO A 202 30.20 32.17 8.67
C PRO A 202 31.49 31.63 9.33
N ASN A 203 31.88 32.15 10.49
CA ASN A 203 33.00 31.64 11.30
C ASN A 203 32.66 30.43 12.20
N ARG A 204 31.39 29.97 12.27
CA ARG A 204 30.94 28.84 13.11
C ARG A 204 30.75 27.49 12.40
N LYS A 205 31.39 27.28 11.24
CA LYS A 205 31.21 26.06 10.41
C LYS A 205 31.38 24.71 11.14
N SER A 206 32.26 24.62 12.14
CA SER A 206 32.45 23.39 12.93
C SER A 206 31.27 23.11 13.87
N SER A 207 30.75 24.14 14.53
CA SER A 207 29.58 24.07 15.42
C SER A 207 28.30 23.76 14.63
N GLN A 208 28.19 24.29 13.40
CA GLN A 208 27.08 23.98 12.50
C GLN A 208 27.02 22.49 12.13
N ARG A 209 28.14 21.89 11.71
CA ARG A 209 28.20 20.46 11.37
C ARG A 209 27.85 19.55 12.55
N GLN A 210 28.30 19.91 13.76
CA GLN A 210 27.94 19.18 14.97
C GLN A 210 26.43 19.28 15.26
N THR A 211 25.87 20.48 15.11
CA THR A 211 24.43 20.73 15.29
C THR A 211 23.59 19.94 14.29
N GLU A 212 23.95 19.97 13.00
CA GLU A 212 23.27 19.21 11.97
C GLU A 212 23.36 17.69 12.20
N ALA A 213 24.52 17.19 12.65
CA ALA A 213 24.67 15.77 12.98
C ALA A 213 23.73 15.34 14.13
N VAL A 214 23.55 16.19 15.15
CA VAL A 214 22.60 15.96 16.25
C VAL A 214 21.17 15.95 15.72
N TYR A 215 20.79 16.88 14.85
CA TYR A 215 19.46 16.89 14.25
C TYR A 215 19.20 15.69 13.35
N TYR A 216 20.17 15.28 12.53
CA TYR A 216 20.05 14.08 11.72
C TYR A 216 19.85 12.83 12.59
N GLN A 217 20.62 12.73 13.68
CA GLN A 217 20.50 11.62 14.61
C GLN A 217 19.11 11.59 15.27
N ARG A 218 18.58 12.74 15.70
CA ARG A 218 17.28 12.82 16.38
C ARG A 218 16.10 12.67 15.43
N ASP A 219 16.10 13.45 14.35
CA ASP A 219 14.94 13.65 13.48
C ASP A 219 14.78 12.52 12.46
N PHE A 220 15.87 11.78 12.15
CA PHE A 220 15.85 10.65 11.20
C PHE A 220 16.27 9.33 11.86
N ILE A 221 17.55 9.18 12.23
CA ILE A 221 18.09 7.88 12.70
C ILE A 221 17.31 7.34 13.91
N GLY A 222 17.06 8.19 14.91
CA GLY A 222 16.34 7.81 16.12
C GLY A 222 14.92 7.32 15.81
N LYS A 223 14.21 8.00 14.90
CA LYS A 223 12.86 7.60 14.48
C LYS A 223 12.88 6.33 13.63
N TRP A 224 13.84 6.17 12.73
CA TRP A 224 13.97 4.95 11.93
C TRP A 224 14.29 3.73 12.80
N LEU A 225 15.16 3.89 13.80
CA LEU A 225 15.45 2.84 14.79
C LEU A 225 14.22 2.52 15.64
N SER A 226 13.50 3.53 16.15
CA SER A 226 12.31 3.31 16.98
C SER A 226 11.19 2.61 16.22
N ASN A 227 11.07 2.88 14.92
CA ASN A 227 10.10 2.23 14.04
C ASN A 227 10.58 0.86 13.52
N GLY A 228 11.81 0.43 13.84
CA GLY A 228 12.38 -0.83 13.36
C GLY A 228 12.67 -0.87 11.85
N TRP A 229 12.76 0.29 11.19
CA TRP A 229 13.00 0.38 9.74
C TRP A 229 14.47 0.23 9.35
N VAL A 230 15.37 0.52 10.29
CA VAL A 230 16.81 0.35 10.12
C VAL A 230 17.41 -0.37 11.30
N GLU A 231 18.53 -1.04 11.07
CA GLU A 231 19.38 -1.65 12.09
C GLU A 231 20.84 -1.25 11.85
N LYS A 232 21.67 -1.40 12.88
CA LYS A 232 23.11 -1.15 12.77
C LYS A 232 23.80 -2.45 12.38
N ASP A 233 24.48 -2.45 11.24
CA ASP A 233 25.34 -3.54 10.79
C ASP A 233 26.56 -3.62 11.71
N ASP A 234 26.65 -4.70 12.49
CA ASP A 234 27.71 -4.94 13.48
C ASP A 234 29.11 -4.94 12.88
N LEU A 235 29.24 -5.33 11.60
CA LEU A 235 30.54 -5.45 10.93
C LEU A 235 31.09 -4.11 10.46
N ASN A 236 30.21 -3.19 10.04
CA ASN A 236 30.61 -1.95 9.39
C ASN A 236 30.16 -0.68 10.13
N SER A 237 29.49 -0.83 11.29
CA SER A 237 28.91 0.26 12.07
C SER A 237 28.03 1.21 11.26
N ARG A 238 27.41 0.71 10.19
CA ARG A 238 26.54 1.47 9.27
C ARG A 238 25.08 1.12 9.50
N TYR A 239 24.18 2.04 9.19
CA TYR A 239 22.75 1.74 9.22
C TYR A 239 22.30 1.10 7.90
N VAL A 240 21.61 -0.02 8.01
CA VAL A 240 21.03 -0.77 6.88
C VAL A 240 19.52 -0.93 7.09
N LEU A 241 18.77 -1.06 6.00
CA LEU A 241 17.32 -1.26 6.08
C LEU A 241 17.00 -2.68 6.51
N THR A 242 16.03 -2.81 7.41
CA THR A 242 15.39 -4.09 7.73
C THR A 242 14.41 -4.47 6.61
N ASN A 243 13.83 -5.68 6.68
CA ASN A 243 12.74 -6.04 5.76
C ASN A 243 11.53 -5.11 5.90
N GLU A 244 11.23 -4.66 7.12
CA GLU A 244 10.15 -3.69 7.35
C GLU A 244 10.48 -2.34 6.71
N GLY A 245 11.71 -1.84 6.85
CA GLY A 245 12.13 -0.60 6.20
C GLY A 245 12.02 -0.67 4.67
N ARG A 246 12.35 -1.82 4.07
CA ARG A 246 12.18 -2.05 2.62
C ARG A 246 10.71 -2.05 2.21
N ASN A 247 9.85 -2.69 3.00
CA ASN A 247 8.41 -2.68 2.74
C ASN A 247 7.86 -1.25 2.79
N ILE A 248 8.24 -0.47 3.80
CA ILE A 248 7.77 0.93 3.96
C ILE A 248 8.12 1.78 2.73
N ILE A 249 9.36 1.75 2.24
CA ILE A 249 9.75 2.58 1.07
C ILE A 249 9.15 2.09 -0.26
N ALA A 250 8.75 0.81 -0.33
CA ALA A 250 8.09 0.21 -1.49
C ALA A 250 6.56 0.40 -1.49
N THR A 251 5.99 0.76 -0.33
CA THR A 251 4.56 0.98 -0.14
C THR A 251 4.17 2.46 -0.15
N PHE A 252 4.98 3.34 0.45
CA PHE A 252 4.57 4.74 0.66
C PHE A 252 5.38 5.74 -0.18
N TYR A 253 4.70 6.76 -0.72
CA TYR A 253 5.28 7.91 -1.44
C TYR A 253 6.19 7.52 -2.60
N THR A 254 5.71 6.67 -3.52
CA THR A 254 6.47 6.12 -4.64
C THR A 254 6.31 6.88 -5.96
N GLY A 255 5.48 7.93 -5.99
CA GLY A 255 5.29 8.83 -7.13
C GLY A 255 6.33 9.95 -7.24
#